data_AF-A0A6J2Y6X9-F1
#
_entry.id   AF-A0A6J2Y6X9-F1
#
_cell.length_a   1.000
_cell.length_b   1.000
_cell.length_c   1.000
_cell.angle_alpha   90.00
_cell.angle_beta   90.00
_cell.angle_gamma   90.00
#
_symmetry.space_group_name_H-M   'P 1'
#
loop_
_entity.id
_entity.type
_entity.pdbx_description
1 polymer ?
#
loop_
_entity_poly.entity_id
_entity_poly.type
_entity_poly.pdbx_seq_one_letter_code
_entity_poly.pdbx_strand_id
1 'polypeptide(L)'
;MRIFSALMLKRNVRQDNVPFQDILPLKLKKRVSGKATKGSEVCCLHEMSILFACFKANDFNQSMCSKEIESFQKCYTKFSSDRDKQRARDAQKFLTPGEKNLTSKQLNILLKRYPDA
;
A
#
# COMPACT_ATOMS: atom_id res chain seq x y z
N MET A 1 17.30 59.05 30.35
CA MET A 1 16.68 57.72 30.21
C MET A 1 16.03 57.62 28.83
N ARG A 2 16.55 56.77 27.94
CA ARG A 2 15.84 56.39 26.71
C ARG A 2 15.95 54.87 26.58
N ILE A 3 14.84 54.22 26.92
CA ILE A 3 14.64 52.79 26.81
C ILE A 3 14.55 52.51 25.31
N PHE A 4 15.60 51.93 24.74
CA PHE A 4 15.52 51.38 23.38
C PHE A 4 14.69 50.10 23.47
N SER A 5 13.40 50.21 23.15
CA SER A 5 12.55 49.05 22.88
C SER A 5 13.23 48.24 21.77
N ALA A 6 13.70 47.04 22.12
CA ALA A 6 14.15 46.06 21.17
C ALA A 6 12.96 45.64 20.30
N LEU A 7 12.79 46.34 19.17
CA LEU A 7 11.92 45.91 18.11
C LEU A 7 12.45 44.57 17.62
N MET A 8 11.71 43.50 17.91
CA MET A 8 11.90 42.19 17.30
C MET A 8 11.72 42.35 15.79
N LEU A 9 12.82 42.62 15.09
CA LEU A 9 12.91 42.56 13.63
C LEU A 9 12.63 41.11 13.22
N LYS A 10 11.35 40.82 12.97
CA LYS A 10 10.94 39.64 12.20
C LYS A 10 11.67 39.73 10.86
N ARG A 11 12.76 38.97 10.75
CA ARG A 11 13.52 38.82 9.52
C ARG A 11 12.57 38.26 8.47
N ASN A 12 12.09 39.12 7.59
CA ASN A 12 11.21 38.75 6.49
C ASN A 12 12.08 38.02 5.46
N VAL A 13 12.23 36.69 5.64
CA VAL A 13 12.94 35.85 4.68
C VAL A 13 12.12 35.91 3.39
N ARG A 14 12.70 36.47 2.33
CA ARG A 14 12.07 36.50 1.00
C ARG A 14 11.82 35.05 0.57
N GLN A 15 10.55 34.67 0.45
CA GLN A 15 10.13 33.31 0.06
C GLN A 15 10.57 32.96 -1.38
N ASP A 16 10.97 33.96 -2.17
CA ASP A 16 11.28 33.79 -3.60
C ASP A 16 12.56 32.96 -3.87
N ASN A 17 13.41 32.74 -2.85
CA ASN A 17 14.67 32.01 -2.97
C ASN A 17 14.78 30.84 -1.97
N VAL A 18 13.72 30.04 -1.80
CA VAL A 18 13.81 28.76 -1.09
C VAL A 18 13.84 27.59 -2.08
N PRO A 19 14.73 26.59 -1.90
CA PRO A 19 14.84 25.44 -2.81
C PRO A 19 13.56 24.59 -2.90
N PHE A 20 12.74 24.61 -1.86
CA PHE A 20 11.48 23.87 -1.81
C PHE A 20 10.31 24.83 -1.63
N GLN A 21 9.36 24.75 -2.55
CA GLN A 21 8.10 25.50 -2.49
C GLN A 21 6.97 24.52 -2.24
N ASP A 22 6.22 24.73 -1.16
CA ASP A 22 5.17 23.82 -0.74
C ASP A 22 3.85 24.09 -1.47
N ILE A 23 3.43 23.15 -2.31
CA ILE A 23 2.11 23.21 -2.96
C ILE A 23 0.99 22.96 -1.92
N LEU A 24 1.30 22.19 -0.88
CA LEU A 24 0.41 21.87 0.24
C LEU A 24 1.15 22.18 1.54
N PRO A 25 0.42 22.65 2.58
CA PRO A 25 1.04 23.01 3.84
C PRO A 25 1.78 21.81 4.43
N LEU A 26 3.00 22.06 4.90
CA LEU A 26 3.87 21.09 5.58
C LEU A 26 3.34 20.73 6.96
N LYS A 27 2.21 20.04 7.00
CA LYS A 27 1.58 19.51 8.21
C LYS A 27 1.09 18.08 8.00
N LEU A 28 1.12 17.32 9.08
CA LEU A 28 0.57 15.98 9.08
C LEU A 28 -0.94 16.00 8.86
N LYS A 29 -1.45 14.97 8.17
CA LYS A 29 -2.88 14.77 7.98
C LYS A 29 -3.41 13.89 9.09
N LYS A 30 -4.66 14.14 9.51
CA LYS A 30 -5.37 13.33 10.50
C LYS A 30 -5.68 11.89 10.05
N ARG A 31 -5.39 11.55 8.79
CA ARG A 31 -5.65 10.23 8.19
C ARG A 31 -4.63 9.88 7.12
N VAL A 32 -4.35 8.59 7.01
CA VAL A 32 -3.59 7.98 5.91
C VAL A 32 -4.55 7.39 4.87
N SER A 33 -4.14 7.48 3.60
CA SER A 33 -4.88 6.87 2.50
C SER A 33 -4.77 5.35 2.54
N GLY A 34 -5.89 4.65 2.44
CA GLY A 34 -5.92 3.20 2.28
C GLY A 34 -5.75 2.73 0.82
N LYS A 35 -5.40 3.65 -0.09
CA LYS A 35 -5.15 3.32 -1.49
C LYS A 35 -3.81 2.59 -1.58
N ALA A 36 -3.81 1.29 -1.30
CA ALA A 36 -2.75 0.42 -1.76
C ALA A 36 -2.75 0.48 -3.29
N THR A 37 -1.58 0.72 -3.88
CA THR A 37 -1.34 0.42 -5.29
C THR A 37 -1.70 -1.05 -5.46
N LYS A 38 -2.86 -1.34 -6.07
CA LYS A 38 -3.17 -2.71 -6.49
C LYS A 38 -2.07 -3.04 -7.48
N GLY A 39 -1.06 -3.80 -7.03
CA GLY A 39 0.00 -4.27 -7.92
C GLY A 39 -0.69 -4.88 -9.13
N SER A 40 -0.30 -4.44 -10.32
CA SER A 40 -0.78 -4.98 -11.59
C SER A 40 -0.25 -6.39 -11.86
N GLU A 41 0.28 -7.05 -10.83
CA GLU A 41 0.83 -8.39 -10.90
C GLU A 41 -0.32 -9.35 -11.18
N VAL A 42 -0.30 -9.91 -12.39
CA VAL A 42 -1.19 -10.98 -12.80
C VAL A 42 -0.72 -12.25 -12.07
N CYS A 43 -1.64 -12.95 -11.39
CA CYS A 43 -1.27 -14.19 -10.71
C CYS A 43 -0.84 -15.26 -11.71
N CYS A 44 0.08 -16.12 -11.27
CA CYS A 44 0.20 -17.47 -11.81
C CYS A 44 0.66 -17.48 -13.29
N LEU A 45 1.34 -16.40 -13.74
CA LEU A 45 1.75 -16.23 -15.13
C LEU A 45 2.69 -17.33 -15.60
N HIS A 46 3.56 -17.80 -14.73
CA HIS A 46 4.53 -18.83 -15.04
C HIS A 46 3.84 -20.17 -15.35
N GLU A 47 2.97 -20.62 -14.45
CA GLU A 47 2.20 -21.85 -14.58
C GLU A 47 1.25 -21.78 -15.78
N MET A 48 0.65 -20.62 -16.02
CA MET A 48 -0.20 -20.37 -17.18
C MET A 48 0.60 -20.50 -18.50
N SER A 49 1.84 -20.00 -18.54
CA SER A 49 2.68 -20.11 -19.73
C SER A 49 3.06 -21.56 -20.05
N ILE A 50 3.35 -22.38 -19.04
CA ILE A 50 3.66 -23.80 -19.19
C ILE A 50 2.43 -24.57 -19.67
N LEU A 51 1.26 -24.29 -19.08
CA LEU A 51 0.00 -24.89 -19.50
C LEU A 51 -0.32 -24.61 -20.98
N PHE A 52 -0.14 -23.36 -21.42
CA PHE A 52 -0.36 -22.99 -22.81
C PHE A 52 0.66 -23.61 -23.76
N ALA A 53 1.90 -23.79 -23.33
CA ALA A 53 2.90 -24.53 -24.10
C ALA A 53 2.46 -26.00 -24.32
N CYS A 54 1.96 -26.66 -23.26
CA CYS A 54 1.45 -28.03 -23.37
C CYS A 54 0.22 -28.12 -24.28
N PHE A 55 -0.75 -27.20 -24.12
CA PHE A 55 -1.93 -27.16 -24.98
C PHE A 55 -1.57 -26.96 -26.45
N LYS A 56 -0.63 -26.06 -26.74
CA LYS A 56 -0.17 -25.84 -28.12
C LYS A 56 0.48 -27.09 -28.73
N ALA A 57 1.20 -27.88 -27.93
CA ALA A 57 1.88 -29.09 -28.40
C ALA A 57 0.94 -30.29 -28.61
N ASN A 58 -0.23 -30.29 -27.97
CA ASN A 58 -1.16 -31.43 -27.94
C ASN A 58 -2.56 -31.07 -28.47
N ASP A 59 -2.67 -30.09 -29.38
CA ASP A 59 -3.94 -29.63 -29.96
C ASP A 59 -5.04 -29.36 -28.91
N PHE A 60 -4.64 -28.75 -27.79
CA PHE A 60 -5.50 -28.40 -26.66
C PHE A 60 -6.20 -29.60 -25.99
N ASN A 61 -5.65 -30.81 -26.16
CA ASN A 61 -6.14 -31.99 -25.47
C ASN A 61 -5.78 -31.95 -23.98
N GLN A 62 -6.79 -31.76 -23.13
CA GLN A 62 -6.62 -31.61 -21.69
C GLN A 62 -6.08 -32.87 -21.02
N SER A 63 -6.39 -34.07 -21.52
CA SER A 63 -5.94 -35.32 -20.90
C SER A 63 -4.42 -35.47 -20.95
N MET A 64 -3.78 -34.92 -21.99
CA MET A 64 -2.33 -34.94 -22.17
C MET A 64 -1.60 -33.89 -21.30
N CYS A 65 -2.30 -32.88 -20.81
CA CYS A 65 -1.74 -31.75 -20.04
C CYS A 65 -2.23 -31.71 -18.58
N SER A 66 -2.62 -32.86 -18.03
CA SER A 66 -3.18 -32.96 -16.68
C SER A 66 -2.24 -32.41 -15.59
N LYS A 67 -0.94 -32.63 -15.74
CA LYS A 67 0.08 -32.16 -14.78
C LYS A 67 0.16 -30.64 -14.74
N GLU A 68 0.16 -30.00 -15.91
CA GLU A 68 0.24 -28.56 -16.07
C GLU A 68 -1.05 -27.88 -15.56
N ILE A 69 -2.21 -28.51 -15.81
CA ILE A 69 -3.50 -28.06 -15.29
C ILE A 69 -3.50 -28.08 -13.76
N GLU A 70 -3.07 -29.19 -13.14
CA GLU A 70 -2.99 -29.30 -11.69
C GLU A 70 -2.03 -28.27 -11.08
N SER A 71 -0.88 -28.03 -11.73
CA SER A 71 0.08 -27.03 -11.28
C SER A 71 -0.52 -25.62 -11.28
N PHE A 72 -1.18 -25.24 -12.38
CA PHE A 72 -1.88 -23.96 -12.49
C PHE A 72 -2.98 -23.80 -11.44
N GLN A 73 -3.80 -24.83 -11.23
CA GLN A 73 -4.86 -24.83 -10.22
C GLN A 73 -4.30 -24.70 -8.80
N LYS A 74 -3.20 -25.38 -8.47
CA LYS A 74 -2.51 -25.25 -7.17
C LYS A 74 -2.01 -23.82 -6.95
N CYS A 75 -1.46 -23.17 -7.98
CA CYS A 75 -1.05 -21.78 -7.87
C CYS A 75 -2.25 -20.85 -7.63
N TYR A 76 -3.33 -21.02 -8.41
CA TYR A 76 -4.51 -20.17 -8.31
C TYR A 76 -5.23 -20.30 -6.96
N THR A 77 -5.40 -21.53 -6.46
CA THR A 77 -6.05 -21.78 -5.17
C THR A 77 -5.27 -21.18 -4.01
N LYS A 78 -3.93 -21.31 -4.02
CA LYS A 78 -3.05 -20.66 -3.05
C LYS A 78 -3.20 -19.14 -3.09
N PHE A 79 -3.13 -18.55 -4.29
CA PHE A 79 -3.30 -17.11 -4.46
C PHE A 79 -4.66 -16.62 -3.95
N SER A 80 -5.75 -17.30 -4.31
CA SER A 80 -7.09 -16.93 -3.83
C SER A 80 -7.16 -16.96 -2.31
N SER A 81 -6.65 -18.02 -1.67
CA SER A 81 -6.62 -18.15 -0.21
C SER A 81 -5.83 -17.02 0.45
N ASP A 82 -4.65 -16.69 -0.08
CA ASP A 82 -3.81 -15.64 0.49
C ASP A 82 -4.41 -14.24 0.28
N ARG A 83 -5.11 -14.02 -0.84
CA ARG A 83 -5.88 -12.79 -1.09
C ARG A 83 -7.03 -12.64 -0.11
N ASP A 84 -7.75 -13.71 0.19
CA ASP A 84 -8.86 -13.66 1.15
C ASP A 84 -8.35 -13.44 2.59
N LYS A 85 -7.25 -14.09 2.98
CA LYS A 85 -6.57 -13.80 4.25
C LYS A 85 -6.13 -12.34 4.34
N GLN A 86 -5.59 -11.79 3.25
CA GLN A 86 -5.18 -10.39 3.24
C GLN A 86 -6.38 -9.45 3.35
N ARG A 87 -7.47 -9.70 2.63
CA ARG A 87 -8.71 -8.93 2.76
C ARG A 87 -9.28 -8.99 4.17
N ALA A 88 -9.27 -10.17 4.79
CA ALA A 88 -9.71 -10.35 6.16
C ALA A 88 -8.85 -9.51 7.13
N ARG A 89 -7.52 -9.56 7.00
CA ARG A 89 -6.60 -8.72 7.78
C ARG A 89 -6.87 -7.23 7.56
N ASP A 90 -6.99 -6.79 6.31
CA ASP A 90 -7.27 -5.39 5.96
C ASP A 90 -8.66 -4.93 6.42
N ALA A 91 -9.60 -5.86 6.67
CA ALA A 91 -10.93 -5.56 7.20
C ALA A 91 -10.93 -5.36 8.72
N GLN A 92 -9.92 -5.88 9.43
CA GLN A 92 -9.81 -5.74 10.88
C GLN A 92 -9.65 -4.27 11.26
N LYS A 93 -10.40 -3.87 12.30
CA LYS A 93 -10.40 -2.50 12.85
C LYS A 93 -9.92 -2.47 14.29
N PHE A 94 -9.63 -3.60 14.91
CA PHE A 94 -9.11 -3.62 16.27
C PHE A 94 -7.60 -3.36 16.26
N LEU A 95 -7.11 -2.76 17.33
CA LEU A 95 -5.68 -2.50 17.53
C LEU A 95 -5.10 -3.59 18.43
N THR A 96 -4.07 -4.28 17.93
CA THR A 96 -3.34 -5.29 18.67
C THR A 96 -2.11 -4.65 19.31
N PRO A 97 -1.97 -4.63 20.65
CA PRO A 97 -0.83 -4.02 21.32
C PRO A 97 0.50 -4.65 20.87
N GLY A 98 1.50 -3.83 20.57
CA GLY A 98 2.84 -4.28 20.15
C GLY A 98 2.97 -4.62 18.65
N GLU A 99 1.89 -4.52 17.87
CA GLU A 99 1.94 -4.74 16.43
C GLU A 99 2.66 -3.59 15.71
N LYS A 100 3.70 -3.92 14.93
CA LYS A 100 4.50 -2.93 14.19
C LYS A 100 3.90 -2.58 12.81
N ASN A 101 3.17 -3.52 12.19
CA ASN A 101 2.67 -3.41 10.83
C ASN A 101 1.15 -3.21 10.82
N LEU A 102 0.71 -1.98 11.08
CA LEU A 102 -0.71 -1.65 11.14
C LEU A 102 -1.28 -1.40 9.73
N THR A 103 -2.49 -1.89 9.50
CA THR A 103 -3.25 -1.56 8.29
C THR A 103 -3.65 -0.08 8.29
N SER A 104 -3.91 0.50 7.12
CA SER A 104 -4.37 1.88 7.01
C SER A 104 -5.63 2.18 7.83
N LYS A 105 -6.52 1.20 8.00
CA LYS A 105 -7.72 1.33 8.84
C LYS A 105 -7.36 1.42 10.32
N GLN A 106 -6.47 0.55 10.78
CA GLN A 106 -5.97 0.56 12.15
C GLN A 106 -5.20 1.85 12.48
N LEU A 107 -4.30 2.29 11.59
CA LEU A 107 -3.59 3.57 11.73
C LEU A 107 -4.56 4.75 11.82
N ASN A 108 -5.59 4.77 10.99
CA ASN A 108 -6.61 5.83 11.03
C ASN A 108 -7.44 5.85 12.32
N ILE A 109 -7.52 4.73 13.05
CA ILE A 109 -8.14 4.70 14.38
C ILE A 109 -7.18 5.30 15.41
N LEU A 110 -5.90 4.98 15.31
CA LEU A 110 -4.86 5.52 16.19
C LEU A 110 -4.72 7.05 16.03
N LEU A 111 -4.63 7.55 14.79
CA LEU A 111 -4.50 8.98 14.49
C LEU A 111 -5.73 9.80 14.91
N LYS A 112 -6.90 9.18 15.00
CA LYS A 112 -8.10 9.85 15.57
C LYS A 112 -8.01 10.00 17.07
N ARG A 113 -7.37 9.05 17.76
CA ARG A 113 -7.21 9.08 19.23
C ARG A 113 -6.14 10.08 19.65
N TYR A 114 -5.09 10.22 18.84
CA TYR A 114 -3.97 11.12 19.09
C TYR A 114 -3.78 12.06 17.88
N PRO A 115 -4.64 13.09 17.74
CA PRO A 115 -4.49 14.05 16.66
C PRO A 115 -3.28 14.95 16.90
N ASP A 116 -2.62 15.33 15.80
CA ASP A 116 -1.60 16.39 15.83
C ASP A 116 -2.24 17.71 16.27
N ALA A 117 -1.51 18.48 17.08
CA ALA A 117 -1.92 19.77 17.65
C ALA A 117 -2.06 20.87 16.58
#